data_AF-A0A427TVS5-F1
#
_entry.id   AF-A0A427TVS5-F1
#
_cell.length_a   1.000
_cell.length_b   1.000
_cell.length_c   1.000
_cell.angle_alpha   90.00
_cell.angle_beta   90.00
_cell.angle_gamma   90.00
#
_symmetry.space_group_name_H-M   'P 1'
#
loop_
_entity.id
_entity.type
_entity.pdbx_description
1 polymer ?
#
loop_
_entity_poly.entity_id
_entity_poly.type
_entity_poly.pdbx_seq_one_letter_code
_entity_poly.pdbx_strand_id
1 'polypeptide(L)'
;MDEKQAWNAIVSQLTGNNNEFPSVPKINKTPVWFSASTDGNNIYIDKATEHVPSSKLSAQRKLNYSTFKKVYPLYLRREKGESVSQEVTSITVNQVYYFSLIKHLANDTNPVLK
;
A
#
# COMPACT_ATOMS: atom_id res chain seq x y z
N MET A 1 -15.67 -4.22 -1.42
CA MET A 1 -15.59 -2.80 -1.02
C MET A 1 -15.24 -1.95 -2.24
N ASP A 2 -15.85 -0.77 -2.38
CA ASP A 2 -15.52 0.21 -3.43
C ASP A 2 -14.23 0.99 -3.11
N GLU A 3 -13.78 1.89 -4.00
CA GLU A 3 -12.52 2.61 -3.78
C GLU A 3 -12.58 3.59 -2.60
N LYS A 4 -13.74 4.20 -2.35
CA LYS A 4 -13.89 5.18 -1.27
C LYS A 4 -13.88 4.49 0.09
N GLN A 5 -14.55 3.35 0.18
CA GLN A 5 -14.53 2.46 1.34
C GLN A 5 -13.10 1.98 1.64
N ALA A 6 -12.35 1.54 0.61
CA ALA A 6 -10.97 1.11 0.75
C ALA A 6 -10.05 2.22 1.25
N TRP A 7 -10.17 3.42 0.67
CA TRP A 7 -9.41 4.57 1.13
C TRP A 7 -9.69 4.90 2.60
N ASN A 8 -10.96 4.99 2.98
CA ASN A 8 -11.36 5.31 4.35
C ASN A 8 -10.88 4.25 5.34
N ALA A 9 -10.93 2.96 4.97
CA ALA A 9 -10.42 1.88 5.81
C ALA A 9 -8.91 1.99 6.05
N ILE A 10 -8.13 2.32 5.02
CA ILE A 10 -6.69 2.53 5.13
C ILE A 10 -6.39 3.74 6.02
N VAL A 11 -7.01 4.90 5.74
CA VAL A 11 -6.79 6.13 6.52
C VAL A 11 -7.18 5.92 7.98
N SER A 12 -8.31 5.26 8.25
CA SER A 12 -8.76 4.98 9.62
C SER A 12 -7.75 4.14 10.40
N GLN A 13 -7.13 3.14 9.78
CA GLN A 13 -6.16 2.26 10.45
C GLN A 13 -4.80 2.92 10.66
N LEU A 14 -4.42 3.88 9.80
CA LEU A 14 -3.18 4.65 9.93
C LEU A 14 -3.34 5.87 10.84
N THR A 15 -4.56 6.31 11.15
CA THR A 15 -4.77 7.52 11.97
C THR A 15 -4.20 7.32 13.37
N GLY A 16 -3.30 8.20 13.77
CA GLY A 16 -2.63 8.15 15.08
C GLY A 16 -1.52 7.11 15.18
N ASN A 17 -1.22 6.36 14.11
CA ASN A 17 -0.25 5.28 14.11
C ASN A 17 0.81 5.46 13.01
N ASN A 18 2.02 4.96 13.26
CA ASN A 18 3.03 4.74 12.23
C ASN A 18 3.33 3.23 12.20
N ASN A 19 2.78 2.54 11.20
CA ASN A 19 2.83 1.08 11.13
C ASN A 19 3.73 0.63 9.99
N GLU A 20 4.42 -0.49 10.18
CA GLU A 20 5.27 -1.09 9.16
C GLU A 20 4.59 -2.25 8.44
N PHE A 21 4.81 -2.34 7.13
CA PHE A 21 4.19 -3.33 6.27
C PHE A 21 5.22 -3.98 5.36
N PRO A 22 5.14 -5.30 5.14
CA PRO A 22 5.94 -5.96 4.12
C PRO A 22 5.32 -5.75 2.74
N SER A 23 6.13 -5.42 1.74
CA SER A 23 5.70 -5.37 0.34
C SER A 23 5.14 -6.72 -0.13
N VAL A 24 4.28 -6.71 -1.16
CA VAL A 24 3.60 -7.92 -1.66
C VAL A 24 4.00 -8.29 -3.11
N PRO A 25 5.25 -8.74 -3.33
CA PRO A 25 5.70 -9.17 -4.66
C PRO A 25 4.89 -10.38 -5.15
N LYS A 26 4.60 -10.45 -6.46
CA LYS A 26 3.98 -11.63 -7.11
C LYS A 26 5.03 -12.60 -7.68
N ILE A 27 6.30 -12.20 -7.64
CA ILE A 27 7.45 -13.03 -8.02
C ILE A 27 8.11 -13.58 -6.75
N ASN A 28 8.94 -14.61 -6.89
CA ASN A 28 9.72 -15.18 -5.78
C ASN A 28 10.86 -14.23 -5.37
N LYS A 29 10.51 -13.17 -4.65
CA LYS A 29 11.43 -12.17 -4.12
C LYS A 29 11.09 -11.90 -2.67
N THR A 30 12.11 -11.77 -1.82
CA THR A 30 11.93 -11.39 -0.42
C THR A 30 11.21 -10.03 -0.34
N PRO A 31 10.08 -9.96 0.39
CA PRO A 31 9.45 -8.70 0.74
C PRO A 31 10.42 -7.74 1.41
N VAL A 32 10.32 -6.45 1.09
CA VAL A 32 10.96 -5.38 1.86
C VAL A 32 9.91 -4.65 2.70
N TRP A 33 10.32 -4.19 3.87
CA TRP A 33 9.48 -3.48 4.81
C TRP A 33 9.52 -1.97 4.59
N PHE A 34 8.40 -1.31 4.83
CA PHE A 34 8.26 0.14 4.78
C PHE A 34 7.29 0.60 5.87
N SER A 35 7.39 1.85 6.30
CA SER A 35 6.45 2.45 7.25
C SER A 35 5.40 3.26 6.51
N ALA A 36 4.21 3.36 7.10
CA ALA A 36 3.15 4.23 6.63
C ALA A 36 2.43 4.94 7.78
N SER A 37 2.09 6.19 7.52
CA SER A 37 1.33 7.07 8.43
C SER A 37 0.40 7.97 7.62
N THR A 38 -0.50 8.71 8.29
CA THR A 38 -1.42 9.62 7.62
C THR A 38 -1.66 10.90 8.41
N ASP A 39 -1.93 12.00 7.70
CA ASP A 39 -2.49 13.24 8.26
C ASP A 39 -4.02 13.33 8.10
N GLY A 40 -4.67 12.23 7.70
CA GLY A 40 -6.11 12.16 7.38
C GLY A 40 -6.44 12.49 5.92
N ASN A 41 -5.61 13.29 5.24
CA ASN A 41 -5.82 13.67 3.84
C ASN A 41 -4.91 12.89 2.88
N ASN A 42 -3.71 12.56 3.33
CA ASN A 42 -2.67 11.88 2.57
C ASN A 42 -2.06 10.76 3.40
N ILE A 43 -1.56 9.75 2.70
CA ILE A 43 -0.76 8.69 3.28
C ILE A 43 0.70 8.95 2.93
N TYR A 44 1.55 8.87 3.94
CA TYR A 44 2.99 9.03 3.82
C TYR A 44 3.65 7.67 3.97
N ILE A 45 4.63 7.40 3.12
CA ILE A 45 5.39 6.15 3.10
C ILE A 45 6.86 6.48 3.25
N ASP A 46 7.51 5.81 4.20
CA ASP A 46 8.95 5.93 4.43
C ASP A 46 9.59 4.54 4.60
N LYS A 47 10.90 4.50 4.81
CA LYS A 47 11.60 3.28 5.17
C LYS A 47 11.08 2.73 6.51
N ALA A 48 11.18 1.42 6.66
CA ALA A 48 10.99 0.77 7.96
C ALA A 48 12.21 1.07 8.86
N THR A 49 11.95 1.30 10.14
CA THR A 49 12.92 1.48 11.22
C THR A 49 13.04 0.25 12.11
N GLU A 50 12.01 -0.60 12.18
CA GLU A 50 12.00 -1.77 13.07
C GLU A 50 12.22 -3.09 12.29
N HIS A 51 11.52 -3.28 11.18
CA HIS A 51 11.58 -4.53 10.41
C HIS A 51 12.63 -4.52 9.30
N VAL A 52 13.21 -5.71 9.05
CA VAL A 52 14.23 -5.93 8.03
C VAL A 52 13.84 -7.05 7.05
N PRO A 53 14.26 -6.99 5.77
CA PRO A 53 15.00 -5.90 5.15
C PRO A 53 14.12 -4.66 4.92
N SER A 54 14.62 -3.48 5.29
CA SER A 54 13.91 -2.21 5.07
C SER A 54 14.06 -1.72 3.63
N SER A 55 13.05 -1.00 3.14
CA SER A 55 13.10 -0.36 1.82
C SER A 55 14.20 0.71 1.78
N LYS A 56 14.84 0.84 0.61
CA LYS A 56 15.93 1.81 0.39
C LYS A 56 15.40 3.18 -0.02
N LEU A 57 14.27 3.62 0.54
CA LEU A 57 13.71 4.94 0.25
C LEU A 57 14.68 6.03 0.71
N SER A 58 15.07 6.91 -0.21
CA SER A 58 15.89 8.09 0.07
C SER A 58 15.05 9.31 0.44
N ALA A 59 13.76 9.28 0.13
CA ALA A 59 12.81 10.35 0.43
C ALA A 59 11.41 9.75 0.63
N GLN A 60 10.66 10.38 1.52
CA GLN A 60 9.26 10.03 1.81
C GLN A 60 8.41 10.12 0.52
N ARG A 61 7.48 9.17 0.38
CA ARG A 61 6.51 9.13 -0.72
C ARG A 61 5.14 9.52 -0.19
N LYS A 62 4.36 10.19 -1.04
CA LYS A 62 3.02 10.69 -0.72
C LYS A 62 1.99 10.06 -1.63
N LEU A 63 0.93 9.54 -1.03
CA LEU A 63 -0.26 9.03 -1.71
C LEU A 63 -1.46 9.88 -1.33
N ASN A 64 -2.10 10.49 -2.33
CA ASN A 64 -3.36 11.21 -2.16
C ASN A 64 -4.53 10.40 -2.75
N TYR A 65 -5.76 10.78 -2.38
CA TYR A 65 -6.96 10.07 -2.84
C TYR A 65 -7.13 10.06 -4.37
N SER A 66 -6.77 11.14 -5.06
CA SER A 66 -6.87 11.21 -6.53
C SER A 66 -5.99 10.16 -7.23
N THR A 67 -4.78 9.94 -6.72
CA THR A 67 -3.87 8.89 -7.21
C THR A 67 -4.41 7.52 -6.82
N PHE A 68 -4.86 7.35 -5.57
CA PHE A 68 -5.43 6.10 -5.08
C PHE A 68 -6.60 5.63 -5.94
N LYS A 69 -7.54 6.52 -6.27
CA LYS A 69 -8.71 6.22 -7.10
C LYS A 69 -8.34 5.60 -8.44
N LYS A 70 -7.21 6.01 -9.03
CA LYS A 70 -6.71 5.44 -10.30
C LYS A 70 -6.01 4.09 -10.10
N VAL A 71 -5.33 3.91 -8.97
CA VAL A 71 -4.53 2.71 -8.66
C VAL A 71 -5.40 1.55 -8.15
N TYR A 72 -6.44 1.81 -7.37
CA TYR A 72 -7.30 0.80 -6.76
C TYR A 72 -7.93 -0.19 -7.77
N PRO A 73 -8.55 0.23 -8.88
CA PRO A 73 -9.07 -0.72 -9.87
C PRO A 73 -7.97 -1.59 -10.48
N LEU A 74 -6.75 -1.07 -10.64
CA LEU A 74 -5.61 -1.84 -11.14
C LEU A 74 -5.12 -2.87 -10.12
N TYR A 75 -5.18 -2.55 -8.82
CA TYR A 75 -4.95 -3.53 -7.76
C TYR A 75 -5.93 -4.70 -7.86
N LEU A 76 -7.23 -4.43 -8.02
CA LEU A 76 -8.25 -5.48 -8.13
C LEU A 76 -8.00 -6.38 -9.34
N ARG A 77 -7.63 -5.80 -10.48
CA ARG A 77 -7.24 -6.55 -11.69
C ARG A 77 -5.98 -7.39 -11.46
N ARG A 78 -4.96 -6.84 -10.79
CA ARG A 78 -3.75 -7.59 -10.40
C ARG A 78 -4.08 -8.79 -9.51
N GLU A 79 -5.00 -8.64 -8.56
CA GLU A 79 -5.40 -9.75 -7.69
C GLU A 79 -6.13 -10.87 -8.45
N LYS A 80 -6.73 -10.56 -9.61
CA LYS A 80 -7.27 -11.54 -10.55
C LYS A 80 -6.23 -12.16 -11.49
N GLY A 81 -4.96 -11.79 -11.35
CA GLY A 81 -3.86 -12.30 -12.17
C GLY A 81 -3.55 -11.48 -13.43
N GLU A 82 -4.20 -10.33 -13.64
CA GLU A 82 -3.90 -9.48 -14.79
C GLU A 82 -2.53 -8.76 -14.65
N SER A 83 -1.80 -8.66 -15.76
CA SER A 83 -0.55 -7.90 -15.84
C SER A 83 -0.82 -6.41 -16.02
N VAL A 84 -0.92 -5.68 -14.92
CA VAL A 84 -1.22 -4.23 -14.89
C VAL A 84 0.00 -3.33 -14.67
N SER A 85 1.20 -3.89 -14.50
CA SER A 85 2.36 -3.14 -14.00
C SER A 85 2.75 -1.93 -14.86
N GLN A 86 2.61 -2.00 -16.18
CA GLN A 86 2.88 -0.87 -17.08
C GLN A 86 1.85 0.25 -16.91
N GLU A 87 0.57 -0.11 -16.86
CA GLU A 87 -0.54 0.84 -16.67
C GLU A 87 -0.48 1.55 -15.30
N VAL A 88 -0.08 0.82 -14.25
CA VAL A 88 0.13 1.45 -12.95
C VAL A 88 1.34 2.37 -12.99
N THR A 89 2.42 1.99 -13.70
CA THR A 89 3.64 2.81 -13.80
C THR A 89 3.39 4.13 -14.50
N SER A 90 2.48 4.20 -15.48
CA SER A 90 2.08 5.47 -16.09
C SER A 90 1.32 6.41 -15.14
N ILE A 91 0.81 5.89 -14.02
CA ILE A 91 0.18 6.67 -12.95
C ILE A 91 1.18 6.99 -11.84
N THR A 92 1.97 5.99 -11.42
CA THR A 92 2.89 6.10 -10.30
C THR A 92 3.97 5.01 -10.32
N VAL A 93 5.19 5.42 -9.97
CA VAL A 93 6.32 4.49 -9.73
C VAL A 93 6.23 3.80 -8.36
N ASN A 94 5.34 4.23 -7.47
CA ASN A 94 5.23 3.76 -6.09
C ASN A 94 4.29 2.55 -5.92
N GLN A 95 3.95 1.85 -7.02
CA GLN A 95 2.93 0.80 -7.04
C GLN A 95 3.13 -0.31 -5.99
N VAL A 96 4.38 -0.65 -5.67
CA VAL A 96 4.73 -1.69 -4.70
C VAL A 96 4.16 -1.36 -3.31
N TYR A 97 4.31 -0.10 -2.88
CA TYR A 97 3.83 0.35 -1.58
C TYR A 97 2.31 0.49 -1.57
N TYR A 98 1.74 1.04 -2.64
CA TYR A 98 0.30 1.29 -2.70
C TYR A 98 -0.49 -0.02 -2.72
N PHE A 99 -0.06 -1.01 -3.51
CA PHE A 99 -0.66 -2.34 -3.51
C PHE A 99 -0.51 -3.06 -2.17
N SER A 100 0.61 -2.85 -1.49
CA SER A 100 0.82 -3.41 -0.15
C SER A 100 -0.15 -2.83 0.87
N LEU A 101 -0.33 -1.50 0.90
CA LEU A 101 -1.31 -0.86 1.79
C LEU A 101 -2.73 -1.35 1.51
N ILE A 102 -3.13 -1.44 0.23
CA ILE A 102 -4.45 -1.97 -0.12
C ILE A 102 -4.59 -3.43 0.35
N LYS A 103 -3.57 -4.26 0.14
CA LYS A 103 -3.62 -5.68 0.54
C LYS A 103 -3.79 -5.87 2.05
N HIS A 104 -3.06 -5.10 2.85
CA HIS A 104 -3.03 -5.28 4.31
C HIS A 104 -4.14 -4.54 5.05
N LEU A 105 -4.61 -3.41 4.51
CA LEU A 105 -5.51 -2.51 5.25
C LEU A 105 -6.89 -2.35 4.58
N ALA A 106 -7.05 -2.64 3.30
CA ALA A 106 -8.35 -2.55 2.62
C ALA A 106 -9.11 -3.89 2.55
N ASN A 107 -8.59 -4.98 3.12
CA ASN A 107 -9.32 -6.25 3.19
C ASN A 107 -9.85 -6.46 4.60
N ASP A 108 -11.16 -6.69 4.74
CA ASP A 108 -11.84 -7.04 6.02
C ASP A 108 -11.41 -8.38 6.64
N THR A 109 -10.39 -9.04 6.09
CA THR A 109 -9.91 -10.33 6.59
C THR A 109 -8.56 -10.17 7.27
N ASN A 110 -8.62 -9.62 8.47
CA ASN A 110 -7.66 -9.96 9.51
C ASN A 110 -8.30 -11.09 10.34
N PRO A 111 -8.18 -12.38 9.97
CA PRO A 111 -8.28 -13.40 10.99
C PRO A 111 -7.03 -13.21 11.84
N VAL A 112 -7.21 -12.49 12.94
CA VAL A 112 -6.34 -12.55 14.11
C VAL A 112 -5.85 -13.99 14.24
N LEU A 113 -4.54 -14.17 14.15
CA LEU A 113 -3.87 -15.41 14.47
C LEU A 113 -4.41 -15.87 15.84
N LYS A 114 -5.21 -16.94 15.83
CA LYS A 114 -5.50 -17.76 17.01
C LYS A 114 -4.36 -18.75 17.18
#